data_AF-A0A8H8XMG8-F1
#
_entry.id   AF-A0A8H8XMG8-F1
#
_cell.length_a   1.000
_cell.length_b   1.000
_cell.length_c   1.000
_cell.angle_alpha   90.00
_cell.angle_beta   90.00
_cell.angle_gamma   90.00
#
_symmetry.space_group_name_H-M   'P 1'
#
loop_
_entity.id
_entity.type
_entity.pdbx_description
1 polymer ?
#
loop_
_entity_poly.entity_id
_entity_poly.type
_entity_poly.pdbx_seq_one_letter_code
_entity_poly.pdbx_strand_id
1 'polypeptide(L)'
;MLIKDTLQEVLDRAHAGHRYVTDTMQYRRPEHWQLGLVGDCEDFALWCRQELAALGIESDLVFCITETGGGHLVCSVDGWVLDNRHRWLQSRNDLPYRWISLGKPDGTWLKVIL
;
A
#
# COMPACT_ATOMS: atom_id res chain seq x y z
N MET A 1 -20.11 2.72 11.23
CA MET A 1 -18.66 3.02 11.23
C MET A 1 -18.36 3.79 9.96
N LEU A 2 -17.69 4.93 10.03
CA LEU A 2 -17.30 5.65 8.82
C LEU A 2 -16.21 4.83 8.12
N ILE A 3 -16.25 4.76 6.79
CA ILE A 3 -15.25 3.98 6.01
C ILE A 3 -13.82 4.30 6.43
N LYS A 4 -13.54 5.59 6.70
CA LYS A 4 -12.23 6.07 7.14
C LYS A 4 -11.76 5.45 8.45
N ASP A 5 -12.66 5.20 9.40
CA ASP A 5 -12.31 4.57 10.67
C ASP A 5 -11.89 3.12 10.43
N THR A 6 -12.65 2.39 9.60
CA THR A 6 -12.30 1.02 9.19
C THR A 6 -10.93 0.96 8.51
N LEU A 7 -10.66 1.89 7.59
CA LEU A 7 -9.39 1.96 6.89
C LEU A 7 -8.23 2.23 7.88
N GLN A 8 -8.44 3.09 8.88
CA GLN A 8 -7.42 3.41 9.88
C GLN A 8 -7.18 2.22 10.80
N GLU A 9 -8.21 1.49 11.19
CA GLU A 9 -8.07 0.27 11.99
C GLU A 9 -7.26 -0.81 11.26
N VAL A 10 -7.45 -0.97 9.95
CA VAL A 10 -6.61 -1.87 9.13
C VAL A 10 -5.16 -1.39 9.12
N LEU A 11 -4.94 -0.09 8.91
CA LEU A 11 -3.60 0.50 8.91
C LEU A 11 -2.89 0.33 10.27
N ASP A 12 -3.61 0.54 11.38
CA ASP A 12 -3.09 0.36 12.73
C ASP A 12 -2.72 -1.09 13.01
N ARG A 13 -3.54 -2.06 12.57
CA ARG A 13 -3.21 -3.49 12.67
C ARG A 13 -1.98 -3.86 11.84
N ALA A 14 -1.87 -3.30 10.63
CA ALA A 14 -0.71 -3.51 9.79
C ALA A 14 0.57 -3.00 10.49
N HIS A 15 0.56 -1.76 10.98
CA HIS A 15 1.69 -1.15 11.70
C HIS A 15 2.07 -1.91 12.98
N ALA A 16 1.09 -2.43 13.71
CA ALA A 16 1.35 -3.20 14.93
C ALA A 16 2.16 -4.49 14.66
N GLY A 17 2.02 -5.08 13.47
CA GLY A 17 2.73 -6.28 13.06
C GLY A 17 3.89 -6.06 12.09
N HIS A 18 4.04 -4.84 11.54
CA HIS A 18 5.00 -4.59 10.46
C HIS A 18 6.45 -4.55 10.95
N ARG A 19 7.31 -5.31 10.27
CA ARG A 19 8.75 -5.26 10.42
C ARG A 19 9.39 -5.11 9.04
N TYR A 20 9.92 -3.93 8.78
CA TYR A 20 10.56 -3.63 7.51
C TYR A 20 11.82 -4.47 7.28
N VAL A 21 11.84 -5.21 6.18
CA VAL A 21 13.00 -5.96 5.68
C VAL A 21 12.97 -5.88 4.17
N THR A 22 14.05 -5.43 3.54
CA THR A 22 14.11 -5.38 2.07
C THR A 22 14.14 -6.78 1.47
N ASP A 23 13.61 -6.96 0.27
CA ASP A 23 13.67 -8.23 -0.46
C ASP A 23 15.09 -8.78 -0.68
N THR A 24 16.06 -7.90 -0.89
CA THR A 24 17.45 -8.33 -1.07
C THR A 24 17.99 -9.01 0.20
N MET A 25 17.56 -8.56 1.38
CA MET A 25 17.93 -9.20 2.65
C MET A 25 17.13 -10.48 2.92
N GLN A 26 15.82 -10.47 2.64
CA GLN A 26 14.93 -11.59 2.96
C GLN A 26 15.04 -12.75 1.96
N TYR A 27 15.05 -12.44 0.68
CA TYR A 27 14.93 -13.39 -0.43
C TYR A 27 16.16 -13.45 -1.33
N ARG A 28 17.15 -12.55 -1.13
CA ARG A 28 18.34 -12.41 -1.99
C ARG A 28 17.97 -12.11 -3.45
N ARG A 29 16.88 -11.36 -3.64
CA ARG A 29 16.39 -10.90 -4.94
C ARG A 29 16.19 -9.38 -4.91
N PRO A 30 16.30 -8.69 -6.04
CA PRO A 30 15.97 -7.26 -6.10
C PRO A 30 14.51 -6.97 -5.77
N GLU A 31 13.60 -7.88 -6.14
CA GLU A 31 12.16 -7.77 -5.94
C GLU A 31 11.53 -9.17 -5.78
N HIS A 32 10.59 -9.32 -4.85
CA HIS A 32 9.85 -10.54 -4.54
C HIS A 32 8.57 -10.24 -3.76
N TRP A 33 7.46 -10.13 -4.48
CA TRP A 33 6.17 -9.78 -3.86
C TRP A 33 5.58 -10.95 -3.10
N GLN A 34 5.37 -10.78 -1.80
CA GLN A 34 4.69 -11.76 -0.97
C GLN A 34 3.76 -11.08 0.03
N LEU A 35 2.55 -11.58 0.18
CA LEU A 35 1.69 -11.07 1.23
C LEU A 35 2.32 -11.32 2.62
N GLY A 36 2.52 -10.25 3.38
CA GLY A 36 3.09 -10.34 4.72
C GLY A 36 3.32 -9.00 5.41
N LEU A 37 3.55 -9.05 6.71
CA LEU A 37 3.98 -7.89 7.51
C LEU A 37 5.48 -7.95 7.86
N VAL A 38 6.22 -8.91 7.30
CA VAL A 38 7.68 -8.94 7.34
C VAL A 38 8.18 -8.89 5.91
N GLY A 39 8.69 -7.73 5.54
CA GLY A 39 8.97 -7.38 4.15
C GLY A 39 8.99 -5.86 4.00
N ASP A 40 9.01 -5.36 2.78
CA ASP A 40 9.03 -3.94 2.47
C ASP A 40 7.64 -3.43 2.07
N CYS A 41 7.55 -2.59 1.02
CA CYS A 41 6.36 -1.77 0.80
C CYS A 41 5.22 -2.54 0.15
N GLU A 42 5.53 -3.40 -0.81
CA GLU A 42 4.55 -4.19 -1.55
C GLU A 42 3.90 -5.24 -0.65
N ASP A 43 4.67 -5.87 0.23
CA ASP A 43 4.19 -6.91 1.13
C ASP A 43 3.13 -6.33 2.08
N PHE A 44 3.43 -5.13 2.62
CA PHE A 44 2.52 -4.36 3.45
C PHE A 44 1.25 -3.94 2.69
N ALA A 45 1.40 -3.43 1.46
CA ALA A 45 0.27 -3.00 0.65
C ALA A 45 -0.64 -4.18 0.26
N LEU A 46 -0.05 -5.34 -0.06
CA LEU A 46 -0.76 -6.59 -0.33
C LEU A 46 -1.51 -7.09 0.90
N TRP A 47 -0.90 -7.03 2.08
CA TRP A 47 -1.56 -7.39 3.33
C TRP A 47 -2.77 -6.50 3.60
N CYS A 48 -2.63 -5.17 3.48
CA CYS A 48 -3.73 -4.23 3.64
C CYS A 48 -4.89 -4.52 2.68
N ARG A 49 -4.57 -4.79 1.40
CA ARG A 49 -5.58 -5.17 0.40
C ARG A 49 -6.34 -6.44 0.80
N GLN A 50 -5.65 -7.47 1.30
CA GLN A 50 -6.29 -8.72 1.71
C GLN A 50 -7.24 -8.49 2.89
N GLU A 51 -6.83 -7.74 3.89
CA GLU A 51 -7.69 -7.43 5.04
C GLU A 51 -8.92 -6.62 4.63
N LEU A 52 -8.76 -5.64 3.74
CA LEU A 52 -9.89 -4.87 3.20
C LEU A 52 -10.83 -5.76 2.39
N ALA A 53 -10.30 -6.66 1.57
CA ALA A 53 -11.10 -7.62 0.82
C ALA A 53 -11.89 -8.57 1.75
N ALA A 54 -11.31 -9.01 2.87
CA ALA A 54 -12.01 -9.80 3.88
C ALA A 54 -13.17 -9.04 4.55
N LEU A 55 -13.12 -7.72 4.56
CA LEU A 55 -14.19 -6.82 5.01
C LEU A 55 -15.17 -6.42 3.90
N GLY A 56 -15.01 -6.93 2.68
CA GLY A 56 -15.84 -6.59 1.52
C GLY A 56 -15.55 -5.19 0.94
N ILE A 57 -14.37 -4.63 1.22
CA ILE A 57 -13.93 -3.32 0.73
C ILE A 57 -12.94 -3.54 -0.42
N GLU A 58 -13.34 -3.13 -1.63
CA GLU A 58 -12.44 -3.15 -2.77
C GLU A 58 -11.36 -2.08 -2.63
N SER A 59 -10.13 -2.43 -3.02
CA SER A 59 -8.97 -1.55 -2.91
C SER A 59 -8.00 -1.73 -4.08
N ASP A 60 -7.35 -0.64 -4.43
CA ASP A 60 -6.35 -0.58 -5.49
C ASP A 60 -4.93 -0.61 -4.92
N LEU A 61 -3.98 -1.18 -5.65
CA LEU A 61 -2.56 -0.98 -5.42
C LEU A 61 -2.13 0.19 -6.29
N VAL A 62 -1.31 1.07 -5.75
CA VAL A 62 -0.85 2.24 -6.49
C VAL A 62 0.67 2.28 -6.42
N PHE A 63 1.31 2.24 -7.58
CA PHE A 63 2.74 2.48 -7.69
C PHE A 63 2.98 3.98 -7.89
N CYS A 64 3.91 4.51 -7.10
CA CYS A 64 4.24 5.92 -7.07
C CYS A 64 5.74 6.15 -6.91
N ILE A 65 6.15 7.39 -7.16
CA ILE A 65 7.49 7.88 -6.83
C ILE A 65 7.34 8.85 -5.66
N THR A 66 8.05 8.58 -4.57
CA THR A 66 8.05 9.39 -3.35
C THR A 66 8.78 10.72 -3.54
N GLU A 67 8.69 11.61 -2.57
CA GLU A 67 9.40 12.89 -2.52
C GLU A 67 10.93 12.74 -2.58
N THR A 68 11.45 11.57 -2.17
CA THR A 68 12.89 11.26 -2.25
C THR A 68 13.29 10.61 -3.59
N GLY A 69 12.36 10.46 -4.53
CA GLY A 69 12.61 9.86 -5.84
C GLY A 69 12.57 8.33 -5.89
N GLY A 70 12.33 7.66 -4.76
CA GLY A 70 12.25 6.19 -4.70
C GLY A 70 10.88 5.67 -5.15
N GLY A 71 10.88 4.52 -5.82
CA GLY A 71 9.66 3.76 -6.12
C GLY A 71 9.00 3.25 -4.84
N HIS A 72 7.68 3.27 -4.80
CA HIS A 72 6.90 2.88 -3.62
C HIS A 72 5.53 2.34 -4.01
N LEU A 73 5.08 1.28 -3.33
CA LEU A 73 3.76 0.69 -3.51
C LEU A 73 2.89 0.95 -2.28
N VAL A 74 1.65 1.39 -2.51
CA VAL A 74 0.66 1.65 -1.45
C VAL A 74 -0.68 1.00 -1.78
N CYS A 75 -1.51 0.79 -0.75
CA CYS A 75 -2.91 0.40 -0.93
C CYS A 75 -3.82 1.65 -0.87
N SER A 76 -4.84 1.72 -1.71
CA SER A 76 -5.72 2.89 -1.85
C SER A 76 -7.19 2.50 -1.91
N VAL A 77 -8.03 3.28 -1.24
CA VAL A 77 -9.50 3.19 -1.30
C VAL A 77 -10.07 4.60 -1.45
N ASP A 78 -10.74 4.89 -2.56
CA ASP A 78 -11.40 6.18 -2.84
C ASP A 78 -10.52 7.42 -2.56
N GLY A 79 -9.23 7.33 -2.86
CA GLY A 79 -8.26 8.40 -2.66
C GLY A 79 -7.65 8.49 -1.24
N TRP A 80 -8.06 7.63 -0.31
CA TRP A 80 -7.34 7.40 0.95
C TRP A 80 -6.22 6.40 0.74
N VAL A 81 -5.05 6.67 1.32
CA VAL A 81 -3.84 5.88 1.16
C VAL A 81 -3.45 5.21 2.47
N LEU A 82 -3.31 3.89 2.42
CA LEU A 82 -2.69 3.06 3.44
C LEU A 82 -1.22 2.86 3.05
N ASP A 83 -0.33 3.56 3.76
CA ASP A 83 1.11 3.64 3.47
C ASP A 83 1.89 3.30 4.74
N ASN A 84 2.84 2.35 4.66
CA ASN A 84 3.69 1.97 5.79
C ASN A 84 4.65 3.09 6.24
N ARG A 85 4.81 4.16 5.45
CA ARG A 85 5.58 5.36 5.83
C ARG A 85 4.79 6.32 6.73
N HIS A 86 3.46 6.17 6.80
CA HIS A 86 2.58 7.10 7.53
C HIS A 86 1.75 6.37 8.57
N ARG A 87 1.77 6.87 9.81
CA ARG A 87 0.95 6.33 10.90
C ARG A 87 -0.55 6.51 10.65
N TRP A 88 -0.92 7.63 10.04
CA TRP A 88 -2.32 8.00 9.81
C TRP A 88 -2.65 7.90 8.32
N LEU A 89 -3.89 7.55 8.01
CA LEU A 89 -4.42 7.63 6.66
C LEU A 89 -4.17 9.01 6.06
N GLN A 90 -3.62 9.01 4.85
CA GLN A 90 -3.37 10.22 4.09
C GLN A 90 -4.36 10.33 2.95
N SER A 91 -4.77 11.57 2.62
CA SER A 91 -5.35 11.79 1.30
C SER A 91 -4.25 11.69 0.26
N ARG A 92 -4.56 11.08 -0.87
CA ARG A 92 -3.70 11.08 -2.06
C ARG A 92 -3.27 12.50 -2.47
N ASN A 93 -4.10 13.50 -2.22
CA ASN A 93 -3.82 14.89 -2.60
C ASN A 93 -2.87 15.60 -1.61
N ASP A 94 -2.72 15.07 -0.40
CA ASP A 94 -1.86 15.66 0.64
C ASP A 94 -0.43 15.08 0.61
N LEU A 95 -0.24 13.96 -0.11
CA LEU A 95 1.06 13.31 -0.27
C LEU A 95 1.85 13.95 -1.43
N PRO A 96 3.11 14.34 -1.23
CA PRO A 96 3.99 14.88 -2.27
C PRO A 96 4.54 13.79 -3.20
N TYR A 97 3.72 12.81 -3.56
CA TYR A 97 4.10 11.68 -4.40
C TYR A 97 3.64 11.90 -5.84
N ARG A 98 4.38 11.31 -6.78
CA ARG A 98 3.99 11.24 -8.18
C ARG A 98 3.40 9.86 -8.48
N TRP A 99 2.10 9.82 -8.69
CA TRP A 99 1.33 8.60 -8.98
C TRP A 99 1.59 8.10 -10.41
N ILE A 100 1.95 6.83 -10.58
CA ILE A 100 2.41 6.27 -11.86
C ILE A 100 1.40 5.29 -12.46
N SER A 101 1.00 4.30 -11.67
CA SER A 101 0.07 3.26 -12.13
C SER A 101 -0.80 2.75 -11.00
N LEU A 102 -1.94 2.18 -11.38
CA LEU A 102 -2.96 1.65 -10.49
C LEU A 102 -3.22 0.19 -10.88
N GLY A 103 -2.98 -0.73 -9.96
CA GLY A 103 -3.22 -2.15 -10.09
C GLY A 103 -4.55 -2.54 -9.47
N LYS A 104 -5.48 -3.04 -10.28
CA LYS A 104 -6.81 -3.52 -9.89
C LYS A 104 -6.74 -4.91 -9.22
N PRO A 105 -7.77 -5.31 -8.46
CA PRO A 105 -7.84 -6.65 -7.85
C PRO A 105 -7.79 -7.80 -8.88
N ASP A 106 -8.24 -7.56 -10.11
CA ASP A 106 -8.23 -8.53 -11.22
C ASP A 106 -6.83 -8.70 -11.88
N GLY A 107 -5.82 -7.98 -11.39
CA GLY A 107 -4.46 -7.97 -11.94
C GLY A 107 -4.24 -6.97 -13.08
N THR A 108 -5.26 -6.22 -13.50
CA THR A 108 -5.12 -5.18 -14.52
C THR A 108 -4.33 -3.99 -13.98
N TRP A 109 -3.35 -3.51 -14.73
CA TRP A 109 -2.60 -2.29 -14.41
C TRP A 109 -2.92 -1.16 -15.38
N LEU A 110 -3.36 -0.03 -14.83
CA LEU A 110 -3.71 1.18 -15.56
C LEU A 110 -2.67 2.26 -15.31
N LYS A 111 -2.25 2.97 -16.35
CA LYS A 111 -1.38 4.14 -16.20
C LYS A 111 -2.18 5.32 -15.66
N VAL A 112 -1.65 6.01 -14.66
CA VAL A 112 -2.21 7.30 -14.24
C VAL A 112 -1.78 8.36 -15.24
N ILE A 113 -2.76 9.06 -15.83
CA ILE A 113 -2.54 10.21 -16.70
C ILE A 113 -2.89 11.45 -15.89
N LEU A 114 -1.94 12.37 -15.78
CA LEU A 114 -2.10 13.68 -15.12
C LEU A 114 -2.63 14.71 -16.13
#